data_AF-A0AAD2GAX8-F1
#
_entry.id   AF-A0AAD2GAX8-F1
#
_cell.length_a   1.000
_cell.length_b   1.000
_cell.length_c   1.000
_cell.angle_alpha   90.00
_cell.angle_beta   90.00
_cell.angle_gamma   90.00
#
_symmetry.space_group_name_H-M   'P 1'
#
loop_
_entity.id
_entity.type
_entity.pdbx_description
1 polymer ?
#
loop_
_entity_poly.entity_id
_entity_poly.type
_entity_poly.pdbx_seq_one_letter_code
_entity_poly.pdbx_strand_id
1 'polypeptide(L)'
;MDESDGNNNLLLHKAVMEGDVLRVRELLEAGTDVDAPGDFGWTPLKLACYDGQLDIVKSLVQNGAEIDAEDDVGVTPLLEACRGCHLEVVKFLSEQGADINADNDYGWSPLHEASEQNHLEVVKCLLDNGANIDARCSITGRTPIHSACKEGHLELVKWLFDNGANVDARDDDGCTALHWASLSGQLGVIQWLVEQVGADIHAKSDYGMTPLHGASCMGSLEVARWLFHAGADIDAKSIDGKTPLHRACVGGYLETVKWLFENGADVYAICGDGWTALHLASLSGNLGVVKWLLEQGSDIDARDDDGIVPLHVACEEGHLEVVKRLVEEGADVRSKNEFGMTPLRAARNAGHLEVVNLLVDNGADVGAKNLKKIVTFLRRKFLHY
;
A
#
# COMPACT_ATOMS: atom_id res chain seq x y z
N MET A 1 -15.39 43.19 -9.45
CA MET A 1 -14.75 42.06 -10.17
C MET A 1 -15.27 42.15 -11.57
N ASP A 2 -14.43 42.69 -12.45
CA ASP A 2 -14.76 42.99 -13.84
C ASP A 2 -14.67 41.69 -14.65
N GLU A 3 -15.57 41.44 -15.60
CA GLU A 3 -15.56 40.21 -16.43
C GLU A 3 -14.27 40.06 -17.25
N SER A 4 -13.51 41.16 -17.39
CA SER A 4 -12.19 41.24 -18.04
C SER A 4 -11.09 40.51 -17.26
N ASP A 5 -11.11 40.55 -15.92
CA ASP A 5 -10.11 39.92 -15.05
C ASP A 5 -10.18 38.38 -15.14
N GLY A 6 -11.39 37.82 -15.15
CA GLY A 6 -11.59 36.36 -15.26
C GLY A 6 -11.16 35.78 -16.62
N ASN A 7 -11.26 36.57 -17.69
CA ASN A 7 -10.84 36.14 -19.03
C ASN A 7 -9.30 36.18 -19.18
N ASN A 8 -8.63 37.18 -18.58
CA ASN A 8 -7.18 37.28 -18.63
C ASN A 8 -6.49 36.19 -17.80
N ASN A 9 -7.06 35.81 -16.65
CA ASN A 9 -6.56 34.70 -15.84
C ASN A 9 -6.56 33.38 -16.63
N LEU A 10 -7.68 33.06 -17.29
CA LEU A 10 -7.78 31.86 -18.14
C LEU A 10 -6.79 31.91 -19.33
N LEU A 11 -6.56 33.10 -19.89
CA LEU A 11 -5.60 33.28 -20.99
C LEU A 11 -4.15 33.07 -20.54
N LEU A 12 -3.78 33.46 -19.32
CA LEU A 12 -2.43 33.25 -18.79
C LEU A 12 -2.17 31.76 -18.58
N HIS A 13 -3.08 31.05 -17.92
CA HIS A 13 -3.04 29.59 -17.77
C HIS A 13 -2.91 28.88 -19.12
N LYS A 14 -3.72 29.29 -20.11
CA LYS A 14 -3.64 28.73 -21.46
C LYS A 14 -2.30 29.00 -22.15
N ALA A 15 -1.76 30.21 -22.03
CA ALA A 15 -0.46 30.55 -22.61
C ALA A 15 0.68 29.71 -21.99
N VAL A 16 0.61 29.44 -20.69
CA VAL A 16 1.55 28.52 -20.00
C VAL A 16 1.38 27.09 -20.53
N MET A 17 0.16 26.55 -20.60
CA MET A 17 -0.08 25.21 -21.15
C MET A 17 0.40 25.04 -22.59
N GLU A 18 0.35 26.11 -23.40
CA GLU A 18 0.84 26.12 -24.77
C GLU A 18 2.36 26.34 -24.87
N GLY A 19 3.04 26.67 -23.76
CA GLY A 19 4.45 26.99 -23.72
C GLY A 19 4.81 28.31 -24.42
N ASP A 20 3.85 29.20 -24.64
CA ASP A 20 4.03 30.46 -25.37
C ASP A 20 4.63 31.55 -24.46
N VAL A 21 5.96 31.56 -24.37
CA VAL A 21 6.73 32.51 -23.55
C VAL A 21 6.41 33.96 -23.90
N LEU A 22 6.22 34.28 -25.19
CA LEU A 22 5.93 35.65 -25.62
C LEU A 22 4.55 36.06 -25.13
N ARG A 23 3.55 35.18 -25.29
CA ARG A 23 2.19 35.45 -24.84
C ARG A 23 2.10 35.59 -23.33
N VAL A 24 2.83 34.77 -22.57
CA VAL A 24 2.95 34.91 -21.10
C VAL A 24 3.48 36.30 -20.74
N ARG A 25 4.58 36.75 -21.35
CA ARG A 25 5.16 38.08 -21.07
C ARG A 25 4.21 39.22 -21.41
N GLU A 26 3.54 39.17 -22.56
CA GLU A 26 2.54 40.17 -22.94
C GLU A 26 1.40 40.27 -21.92
N LEU A 27 0.91 39.14 -21.41
CA LEU A 27 -0.17 39.11 -20.42
C LEU A 27 0.27 39.67 -19.07
N LEU A 28 1.51 39.37 -18.64
CA LEU A 28 2.08 39.91 -17.40
C LEU A 28 2.33 41.43 -17.51
N GLU A 29 2.88 41.90 -18.64
CA GLU A 29 3.05 43.34 -18.91
C GLU A 29 1.72 44.10 -18.96
N ALA A 30 0.64 43.43 -19.38
CA ALA A 30 -0.72 43.99 -19.35
C ALA A 30 -1.33 44.05 -17.94
N GLY A 31 -0.62 43.59 -16.90
CA GLY A 31 -1.07 43.62 -15.51
C GLY A 31 -1.99 42.46 -15.13
N THR A 32 -1.95 41.34 -15.86
CA THR A 32 -2.64 40.11 -15.44
C THR A 32 -2.08 39.63 -14.11
N ASP A 33 -2.94 39.16 -13.21
CA ASP A 33 -2.52 38.57 -11.94
C ASP A 33 -1.59 37.37 -12.20
N VAL A 34 -0.35 37.47 -11.72
CA VAL A 34 0.68 36.45 -11.94
C VAL A 34 0.37 35.14 -11.21
N ASP A 35 -0.37 35.24 -10.10
CA ASP A 35 -0.83 34.13 -9.27
C ASP A 35 -2.31 33.83 -9.51
N ALA A 36 -2.83 34.21 -10.68
CA ALA A 36 -4.19 33.97 -11.08
C ALA A 36 -4.62 32.52 -10.75
N PRO A 37 -5.65 32.30 -9.92
CA PRO A 37 -6.01 30.96 -9.50
C PRO A 37 -6.61 30.18 -10.67
N GLY A 38 -6.08 28.97 -10.91
CA GLY A 38 -6.64 27.98 -11.80
C GLY A 38 -7.55 26.99 -11.07
N ASP A 39 -7.92 25.91 -11.77
CA ASP A 39 -8.61 24.79 -11.14
C ASP A 39 -7.68 24.11 -10.11
N PHE A 40 -8.27 23.60 -9.03
CA PHE A 40 -7.56 22.89 -7.95
C PHE A 40 -6.47 23.70 -7.23
N GLY A 41 -6.55 25.03 -7.27
CA GLY A 41 -5.55 25.91 -6.67
C GLY A 41 -4.25 26.03 -7.49
N TRP A 42 -4.23 25.57 -8.74
CA TRP A 42 -3.02 25.67 -9.56
C TRP A 42 -2.72 27.12 -9.94
N THR A 43 -1.50 27.57 -9.67
CA THR A 43 -0.98 28.84 -10.19
C THR A 43 -0.35 28.63 -11.58
N PRO A 44 -0.18 29.70 -12.39
CA PRO A 44 0.59 29.62 -13.63
C PRO A 44 2.03 29.13 -13.38
N LEU A 45 2.61 29.47 -12.23
CA LEU A 45 3.96 29.03 -11.85
C LEU A 45 4.01 27.51 -11.66
N LYS A 46 3.04 26.94 -10.94
CA LYS A 46 2.95 25.50 -10.73
C LYS A 46 2.78 24.74 -12.06
N LEU A 47 1.90 25.20 -12.96
CA LEU A 47 1.76 24.64 -14.31
C LEU A 47 3.09 24.63 -15.07
N ALA A 48 3.79 25.76 -15.08
CA ALA A 48 5.07 25.89 -15.77
C ALA A 48 6.14 24.97 -15.18
N CYS A 49 6.12 24.75 -13.86
CA CYS A 49 7.02 23.83 -13.17
C CYS A 49 6.70 22.37 -13.49
N TYR A 50 5.41 22.00 -13.51
CA TYR A 50 4.96 20.66 -13.92
C TYR A 50 5.41 20.30 -15.35
N ASP A 51 5.34 21.25 -16.28
CA ASP A 51 5.77 21.06 -17.67
C ASP A 51 7.29 21.30 -17.90
N GLY A 52 8.03 21.75 -16.89
CA GLY A 52 9.48 22.00 -16.99
C GLY A 52 9.87 23.22 -17.83
N GLN A 53 8.97 24.18 -17.98
CA GLN A 53 9.13 25.33 -18.88
C GLN A 53 9.96 26.45 -18.23
N LEU A 54 11.28 26.25 -18.13
CA LEU A 54 12.20 27.15 -17.40
C LEU A 54 12.07 28.64 -17.76
N ASP A 55 11.90 28.99 -19.04
CA ASP A 55 11.79 30.39 -19.46
C ASP A 55 10.48 31.04 -19.00
N ILE A 56 9.40 30.26 -18.90
CA ILE A 56 8.12 30.72 -18.36
C ILE A 56 8.20 30.81 -16.85
N VAL A 57 8.77 29.80 -16.18
CA VAL A 57 9.06 29.85 -14.72
C VAL A 57 9.83 31.12 -14.36
N LYS A 58 10.93 31.41 -15.08
CA LYS A 58 11.73 32.64 -14.89
C LYS A 58 10.88 33.90 -15.09
N SER A 59 10.06 33.93 -16.13
CA SER A 59 9.22 35.09 -16.44
C SER A 59 8.18 35.33 -15.34
N LEU A 60 7.55 34.27 -14.82
CA LEU A 60 6.56 34.35 -13.75
C LEU A 60 7.20 34.81 -12.43
N VAL A 61 8.30 34.19 -11.99
CA VAL A 61 8.99 34.57 -10.74
C VAL A 61 9.53 36.00 -10.79
N GLN A 62 10.06 36.45 -11.94
CA GLN A 62 10.51 37.84 -12.12
C GLN A 62 9.37 38.87 -12.04
N ASN A 63 8.13 38.45 -12.32
CA ASN A 63 6.93 39.27 -12.18
C ASN A 63 6.24 39.11 -10.81
N GLY A 64 6.90 38.45 -9.85
CA GLY A 64 6.47 38.38 -8.46
C GLY A 64 5.53 37.22 -8.15
N ALA A 65 5.51 36.15 -8.95
CA ALA A 65 4.79 34.93 -8.62
C ALA A 65 5.20 34.39 -7.24
N GLU A 66 4.22 33.95 -6.44
CA GLU A 66 4.47 33.32 -5.14
C GLU A 66 5.18 31.97 -5.34
N ILE A 67 6.46 31.92 -4.96
CA ILE A 67 7.37 30.79 -5.24
C ILE A 67 6.90 29.50 -4.56
N ASP A 68 6.36 29.61 -3.35
CA ASP A 68 5.91 28.48 -2.53
C ASP A 68 4.39 28.37 -2.50
N ALA A 69 3.70 28.86 -3.54
CA ALA A 69 2.23 28.77 -3.62
C ALA A 69 1.76 27.32 -3.61
N GLU A 70 0.99 26.95 -2.59
CA GLU A 70 0.39 25.64 -2.44
C GLU A 70 -0.92 25.52 -3.24
N ASP A 71 -1.16 24.33 -3.81
CA ASP A 71 -2.44 23.99 -4.39
C ASP A 71 -3.41 23.44 -3.32
N ASP A 72 -4.59 22.95 -3.74
CA ASP A 72 -5.62 22.43 -2.81
C ASP A 72 -5.17 21.21 -1.97
N VAL A 73 -3.98 20.63 -2.24
CA VAL A 73 -3.38 19.50 -1.51
C VAL A 73 -1.96 19.80 -1.01
N GLY A 74 -1.59 21.08 -0.90
CA GLY A 74 -0.31 21.50 -0.31
C GLY A 74 0.90 21.32 -1.24
N VAL A 75 0.72 21.05 -2.54
CA VAL A 75 1.84 20.79 -3.45
C VAL A 75 2.38 22.08 -4.05
N THR A 76 3.59 22.46 -3.65
CA THR A 76 4.34 23.62 -4.15
C THR A 76 4.86 23.46 -5.59
N PRO A 77 5.25 24.55 -6.28
CA PRO A 77 5.87 24.46 -7.62
C PRO A 77 7.19 23.69 -7.61
N LEU A 78 7.96 23.75 -6.51
CA LEU A 78 9.20 23.00 -6.35
C LEU A 78 8.94 21.49 -6.30
N LEU A 79 7.89 21.05 -5.61
CA LEU A 79 7.49 19.64 -5.57
C LEU A 79 7.15 19.11 -6.97
N GLU A 80 6.40 19.87 -7.78
CA GLU A 80 6.10 19.49 -9.17
C GLU A 80 7.34 19.41 -10.05
N ALA A 81 8.25 20.38 -9.91
CA ALA A 81 9.52 20.36 -10.62
C ALA A 81 10.36 19.13 -10.25
N CYS A 82 10.36 18.74 -8.98
CA CYS A 82 11.05 17.54 -8.50
C CYS A 82 10.40 16.27 -9.05
N ARG A 83 9.07 16.17 -9.02
CA ARG A 83 8.30 15.06 -9.58
C ARG A 83 8.57 14.84 -11.07
N GLY A 84 8.60 15.93 -11.83
CA GLY A 84 8.81 15.93 -13.28
C GLY A 84 10.26 15.76 -13.75
N CYS A 85 11.23 15.61 -12.83
CA CYS A 85 12.67 15.57 -13.14
C CYS A 85 13.22 16.86 -13.80
N HIS A 86 12.63 18.01 -13.50
CA HIS A 86 12.99 19.28 -14.14
C HIS A 86 14.16 19.96 -13.44
N LEU A 87 15.34 19.37 -13.53
CA LEU A 87 16.54 19.79 -12.79
C LEU A 87 16.85 21.28 -12.88
N GLU A 88 16.76 21.87 -14.08
CA GLU A 88 17.07 23.30 -14.26
C GLU A 88 16.00 24.21 -13.64
N VAL A 89 14.74 23.76 -13.56
CA VAL A 89 13.67 24.44 -12.82
C VAL A 89 13.93 24.32 -11.32
N VAL A 90 14.28 23.12 -10.81
CA VAL A 90 14.62 22.89 -9.41
C VAL A 90 15.78 23.80 -8.96
N LYS A 91 16.86 23.87 -9.74
CA LYS A 91 17.99 24.78 -9.48
C LYS A 91 17.54 26.21 -9.40
N PHE A 92 16.79 26.67 -10.39
CA PHE A 92 16.31 28.05 -10.44
C PHE A 92 15.42 28.38 -9.24
N LEU A 93 14.43 27.56 -8.91
CA LEU A 93 13.56 27.77 -7.76
C LEU A 93 14.34 27.79 -6.44
N SER A 94 15.32 26.89 -6.28
CA SER A 94 16.20 26.85 -5.11
C SER A 94 17.03 28.15 -4.98
N GLU A 95 17.58 28.65 -6.10
CA GLU A 95 18.30 29.94 -6.14
C GLU A 95 17.41 31.14 -5.80
N GLN A 96 16.11 31.06 -6.11
CA GLN A 96 15.14 32.10 -5.76
C GLN A 96 14.58 31.97 -4.33
N GLY A 97 15.02 30.96 -3.57
CA GLY A 97 14.67 30.79 -2.16
C GLY A 97 13.39 30.01 -1.90
N ALA A 98 12.96 29.15 -2.83
CA ALA A 98 11.90 28.17 -2.57
C ALA A 98 12.23 27.31 -1.34
N ASP A 99 11.23 26.97 -0.53
CA ASP A 99 11.45 26.11 0.64
C ASP A 99 11.77 24.68 0.19
N ILE A 100 13.05 24.33 0.28
CA ILE A 100 13.61 23.03 -0.13
C ILE A 100 13.05 21.84 0.67
N ASN A 101 12.44 22.09 1.84
CA ASN A 101 11.95 21.07 2.77
C ASN A 101 10.43 21.08 2.95
N ALA A 102 9.69 21.96 2.27
CA ALA A 102 8.23 22.04 2.38
C ALA A 102 7.57 20.70 2.02
N ASP A 103 6.71 20.18 2.88
CA ASP A 103 5.94 18.98 2.62
C ASP A 103 4.50 19.30 2.17
N ASN A 104 3.96 18.45 1.30
CA ASN A 104 2.54 18.54 0.92
C ASN A 104 1.61 17.88 1.95
N ASP A 105 0.30 17.88 1.71
CA ASP A 105 -0.69 17.27 2.61
C ASP A 105 -0.56 15.74 2.74
N TYR A 106 0.21 15.09 1.86
CA TYR A 106 0.59 13.68 1.98
C TYR A 106 1.87 13.48 2.81
N GLY A 107 2.49 14.57 3.26
CA GLY A 107 3.73 14.66 4.01
C GLY A 107 5.00 14.54 3.17
N TRP A 108 4.91 14.62 1.85
CA TRP A 108 6.05 14.44 0.96
C TRP A 108 6.80 15.75 0.75
N SER A 109 8.09 15.73 1.09
CA SER A 109 9.03 16.81 0.73
C SER A 109 9.59 16.63 -0.68
N PRO A 110 10.21 17.67 -1.30
CA PRO A 110 10.89 17.57 -2.59
C PRO A 110 11.84 16.37 -2.68
N LEU A 111 12.55 16.07 -1.58
CA LEU A 111 13.50 14.97 -1.53
C LEU A 111 12.81 13.59 -1.53
N HIS A 112 11.62 13.47 -0.94
CA HIS A 112 10.83 12.24 -1.01
C HIS A 112 10.36 11.98 -2.45
N GLU A 113 9.80 13.00 -3.11
CA GLU A 113 9.29 12.89 -4.49
C GLU A 113 10.41 12.52 -5.46
N ALA A 114 11.53 13.23 -5.41
CA ALA A 114 12.69 12.93 -6.24
C ALA A 114 13.26 11.52 -5.96
N SER A 115 13.21 11.06 -4.71
CA SER A 115 13.71 9.74 -4.33
C SER A 115 12.80 8.59 -4.74
N GLU A 116 11.47 8.75 -4.66
CA GLU A 116 10.53 7.74 -5.15
C GLU A 116 10.63 7.57 -6.68
N GLN A 117 10.85 8.67 -7.42
CA GLN A 117 10.93 8.64 -8.88
C GLN A 117 12.34 8.32 -9.43
N ASN A 118 13.34 8.10 -8.57
CA ASN A 118 14.73 7.85 -8.94
C ASN A 118 15.44 9.00 -9.69
N HIS A 119 15.09 10.25 -9.38
CA HIS A 119 15.68 11.41 -10.04
C HIS A 119 17.00 11.81 -9.37
N LEU A 120 18.04 10.97 -9.53
CA LEU A 120 19.33 11.10 -8.81
C LEU A 120 19.95 12.50 -8.89
N GLU A 121 19.94 13.14 -10.06
CA GLU A 121 20.51 14.49 -10.20
C GLU A 121 19.67 15.57 -9.51
N VAL A 122 18.35 15.38 -9.42
CA VAL A 122 17.47 16.25 -8.62
C VAL A 122 17.74 16.02 -7.14
N VAL A 123 17.86 14.76 -6.69
CA VAL A 123 18.22 14.44 -5.30
C VAL A 123 19.53 15.13 -4.88
N LYS A 124 20.58 15.02 -5.72
CA LYS A 124 21.86 15.72 -5.49
C LYS A 124 21.67 17.23 -5.37
N CYS A 125 20.94 17.83 -6.32
CA CYS A 125 20.66 19.25 -6.31
C CYS A 125 19.95 19.70 -5.04
N LEU A 126 18.93 18.95 -4.58
CA LEU A 126 18.19 19.26 -3.36
C LEU A 126 19.11 19.24 -2.13
N LEU A 127 19.96 18.21 -2.01
CA LEU A 127 20.89 18.07 -0.88
C LEU A 127 21.98 19.16 -0.88
N ASP A 128 22.51 19.51 -2.06
CA ASP A 128 23.45 20.63 -2.21
C ASP A 128 22.83 21.97 -1.79
N ASN A 129 21.50 22.09 -1.89
CA ASN A 129 20.72 23.26 -1.45
C ASN A 129 20.14 23.12 -0.03
N GLY A 130 20.59 22.14 0.75
CA GLY A 130 20.25 22.01 2.17
C GLY A 130 18.97 21.24 2.49
N ALA A 131 18.48 20.41 1.57
CA ALA A 131 17.45 19.43 1.90
C ALA A 131 17.92 18.48 3.01
N ASN A 132 17.03 18.16 3.95
CA ASN A 132 17.34 17.21 5.02
C ASN A 132 17.32 15.77 4.47
N ILE A 133 18.49 15.12 4.42
CA ILE A 133 18.64 13.75 3.91
C ILE A 133 17.77 12.71 4.64
N ASP A 134 17.52 12.93 5.93
CA ASP A 134 16.67 12.11 6.79
C ASP A 134 15.34 12.81 7.11
N ALA A 135 14.85 13.66 6.20
CA ALA A 135 13.53 14.27 6.33
C ALA A 135 12.50 13.17 6.58
N ARG A 136 11.66 13.33 7.61
CA ARG A 136 10.57 12.41 7.88
C ARG A 136 9.29 12.97 7.28
N CYS A 137 8.61 12.21 6.43
CA CYS A 137 7.30 12.61 5.94
C CYS A 137 6.30 12.69 7.09
N SER A 138 5.43 13.70 7.10
CA SER A 138 4.58 14.00 8.26
C SER A 138 3.46 12.97 8.51
N ILE A 139 3.12 12.14 7.51
CA ILE A 139 2.03 11.17 7.62
C ILE A 139 2.48 9.78 8.10
N THR A 140 3.68 9.33 7.71
CA THR A 140 4.15 7.97 8.05
C THR A 140 5.53 7.95 8.69
N GLY A 141 6.21 9.08 8.81
CA GLY A 141 7.56 9.15 9.36
C GLY A 141 8.64 8.52 8.48
N ARG A 142 8.30 8.08 7.26
CA ARG A 142 9.26 7.57 6.29
C ARG A 142 10.27 8.64 5.90
N THR A 143 11.45 8.19 5.51
CA THR A 143 12.54 9.04 5.01
C THR A 143 12.79 8.77 3.53
N PRO A 144 13.54 9.63 2.81
CA PRO A 144 13.82 9.43 1.39
C PRO A 144 14.43 8.06 1.06
N ILE A 145 15.30 7.53 1.93
CA ILE A 145 15.87 6.18 1.74
C ILE A 145 14.82 5.06 1.86
N HIS A 146 13.75 5.25 2.65
CA HIS A 146 12.63 4.31 2.68
C HIS A 146 11.92 4.25 1.32
N SER A 147 11.66 5.41 0.69
CA SER A 147 11.03 5.48 -0.64
C SER A 147 11.93 4.83 -1.71
N ALA A 148 13.22 5.17 -1.72
CA ALA A 148 14.19 4.59 -2.66
C ALA A 148 14.29 3.06 -2.49
N CYS A 149 14.29 2.55 -1.26
CA CYS A 149 14.30 1.11 -0.98
C CYS A 149 13.00 0.41 -1.37
N LYS A 150 11.84 1.02 -1.14
CA LYS A 150 10.52 0.52 -1.54
C LYS A 150 10.44 0.34 -3.07
N GLU A 151 10.95 1.31 -3.82
CA GLU A 151 10.89 1.30 -5.29
C GLU A 151 12.04 0.53 -5.95
N GLY A 152 13.04 0.10 -5.19
CA GLY A 152 14.14 -0.74 -5.69
C GLY A 152 15.26 0.04 -6.37
N HIS A 153 15.40 1.34 -6.09
CA HIS A 153 16.37 2.23 -6.72
C HIS A 153 17.78 2.04 -6.11
N LEU A 154 18.39 0.88 -6.35
CA LEU A 154 19.62 0.45 -5.69
C LEU A 154 20.77 1.47 -5.75
N GLU A 155 21.00 2.09 -6.91
CA GLU A 155 22.09 3.08 -7.05
C GLU A 155 21.81 4.37 -6.28
N LEU A 156 20.54 4.79 -6.19
CA LEU A 156 20.14 5.90 -5.34
C LEU A 156 20.27 5.55 -3.86
N VAL A 157 19.86 4.34 -3.45
CA VAL A 157 20.01 3.85 -2.06
C VAL A 157 21.48 3.87 -1.62
N LYS A 158 22.38 3.33 -2.47
CA LYS A 158 23.83 3.38 -2.24
C LYS A 158 24.32 4.81 -2.08
N TRP A 159 23.92 5.68 -3.01
CA TRP A 159 24.37 7.06 -3.01
C TRP A 159 23.87 7.83 -1.77
N LEU A 160 22.61 7.65 -1.37
CA LEU A 160 22.06 8.25 -0.14
C LEU A 160 22.82 7.78 1.10
N PHE A 161 23.09 6.48 1.21
CA PHE A 161 23.88 5.92 2.30
C PHE A 161 25.31 6.48 2.36
N ASP A 162 26.00 6.54 1.22
CA ASP A 162 27.36 7.10 1.12
C ASP A 162 27.40 8.60 1.51
N ASN A 163 26.27 9.30 1.44
CA ASN A 163 26.10 10.70 1.85
C ASN A 163 25.48 10.86 3.25
N GLY A 164 25.41 9.77 4.03
CA GLY A 164 25.07 9.82 5.45
C GLY A 164 23.59 9.63 5.79
N ALA A 165 22.76 9.16 4.85
CA ALA A 165 21.38 8.78 5.15
C ALA A 165 21.33 7.65 6.18
N ASN A 166 20.47 7.76 7.18
CA ASN A 166 20.32 6.75 8.21
C ASN A 166 19.48 5.56 7.70
N VAL A 167 20.15 4.50 7.28
CA VAL A 167 19.54 3.24 6.82
C VAL A 167 18.72 2.51 7.90
N ASP A 168 19.06 2.72 9.17
CA ASP A 168 18.39 2.14 10.34
C ASP A 168 17.26 3.02 10.87
N ALA A 169 16.96 4.14 10.19
CA ALA A 169 15.80 4.96 10.51
C ALA A 169 14.54 4.09 10.53
N ARG A 170 13.65 4.39 11.48
CA ARG A 170 12.34 3.74 11.61
C ARG A 170 11.25 4.72 11.30
N ASP A 171 10.31 4.34 10.46
CA ASP A 171 9.09 5.10 10.25
C ASP A 171 8.15 5.02 11.48
N ASP A 172 6.96 5.61 11.41
CA ASP A 172 6.04 5.70 12.56
C ASP A 172 5.41 4.36 12.94
N ASP A 173 5.49 3.35 12.06
CA ASP A 173 5.11 1.96 12.36
C ASP A 173 6.31 1.11 12.82
N GLY A 174 7.48 1.74 13.02
CA GLY A 174 8.72 1.07 13.41
C GLY A 174 9.41 0.33 12.27
N CYS A 175 8.97 0.47 11.02
CA CYS A 175 9.54 -0.21 9.86
C CYS A 175 10.84 0.47 9.41
N THR A 176 11.83 -0.35 9.05
CA THR A 176 13.12 0.10 8.49
C THR A 176 13.12 0.05 6.96
N ALA A 177 14.17 0.56 6.32
CA ALA A 177 14.37 0.45 4.88
C ALA A 177 14.33 -1.00 4.36
N LEU A 178 14.83 -1.95 5.16
CA LEU A 178 14.80 -3.39 4.84
C LEU A 178 13.36 -3.95 4.83
N HIS A 179 12.48 -3.47 5.71
CA HIS A 179 11.07 -3.88 5.71
C HIS A 179 10.38 -3.47 4.42
N TRP A 180 10.57 -2.22 3.99
CA TRP A 180 9.95 -1.69 2.77
C TRP A 180 10.50 -2.35 1.50
N ALA A 181 11.83 -2.55 1.41
CA ALA A 181 12.42 -3.30 0.31
C ALA A 181 11.88 -4.74 0.25
N SER A 182 11.73 -5.38 1.40
CA SER A 182 11.20 -6.75 1.49
C SER A 182 9.72 -6.85 1.15
N LEU A 183 8.91 -5.89 1.59
CA LEU A 183 7.49 -5.82 1.23
C LEU A 183 7.32 -5.64 -0.28
N SER A 184 8.11 -4.78 -0.91
CA SER A 184 8.03 -4.53 -2.35
C SER A 184 8.77 -5.55 -3.23
N GLY A 185 9.40 -6.57 -2.65
CA GLY A 185 10.10 -7.61 -3.41
C GLY A 185 11.44 -7.20 -4.02
N GLN A 186 12.10 -6.16 -3.48
CA GLN A 186 13.30 -5.54 -4.05
C GLN A 186 14.58 -6.30 -3.68
N LEU A 187 14.79 -7.49 -4.25
CA LEU A 187 15.87 -8.39 -3.87
C LEU A 187 17.28 -7.76 -3.93
N GLY A 188 17.58 -6.97 -4.96
CA GLY A 188 18.90 -6.33 -5.11
C GLY A 188 19.20 -5.31 -4.01
N VAL A 189 18.19 -4.57 -3.56
CA VAL A 189 18.31 -3.63 -2.42
C VAL A 189 18.49 -4.41 -1.12
N ILE A 190 17.70 -5.47 -0.91
CA ILE A 190 17.78 -6.32 0.28
C ILE A 190 19.18 -6.94 0.43
N GLN A 191 19.71 -7.52 -0.65
CA GLN A 191 21.05 -8.09 -0.69
C GLN A 191 22.10 -7.06 -0.29
N TRP A 192 22.05 -5.87 -0.88
CA TRP A 192 23.00 -4.81 -0.56
C TRP A 192 22.88 -4.32 0.89
N LEU A 193 21.66 -4.09 1.38
CA LEU A 193 21.41 -3.66 2.77
C LEU A 193 21.94 -4.67 3.79
N VAL A 194 21.73 -5.96 3.58
CA VAL A 194 22.14 -6.98 4.55
C VAL A 194 23.63 -7.31 4.41
N GLU A 195 24.14 -7.50 3.19
CA GLU A 195 25.53 -7.97 2.97
C GLU A 195 26.57 -6.86 3.07
N GLN A 196 26.26 -5.64 2.63
CA GLN A 196 27.22 -4.53 2.58
C GLN A 196 27.06 -3.55 3.72
N VAL A 197 25.82 -3.27 4.13
CA VAL A 197 25.53 -2.33 5.21
C VAL A 197 25.41 -3.03 6.57
N GLY A 198 24.96 -4.28 6.59
CA GLY A 198 24.75 -5.04 7.83
C GLY A 198 23.40 -4.77 8.49
N ALA A 199 22.37 -4.43 7.70
CA ALA A 199 21.02 -4.22 8.20
C ALA A 199 20.49 -5.47 8.93
N ASP A 200 19.82 -5.26 10.07
CA ASP A 200 19.31 -6.35 10.90
C ASP A 200 18.15 -7.09 10.20
N ILE A 201 18.42 -8.32 9.77
CA ILE A 201 17.44 -9.21 9.14
C ILE A 201 16.29 -9.61 10.08
N HIS A 202 16.49 -9.48 11.39
CA HIS A 202 15.51 -9.77 12.44
C HIS A 202 14.83 -8.52 12.99
N ALA A 203 15.08 -7.34 12.38
CA ALA A 203 14.45 -6.10 12.80
C ALA A 203 12.92 -6.29 12.86
N LYS A 204 12.31 -5.77 13.93
CA LYS A 204 10.87 -5.81 14.14
C LYS A 204 10.28 -4.41 14.07
N SER A 205 9.21 -4.28 13.31
CA SER A 205 8.29 -3.15 13.39
C SER A 205 7.53 -3.14 14.72
N ASP A 206 6.73 -2.11 14.97
CA ASP A 206 5.95 -1.96 16.21
C ASP A 206 4.84 -3.02 16.31
N TYR A 207 4.43 -3.61 15.19
CA TYR A 207 3.54 -4.78 15.14
C TYR A 207 4.30 -6.11 15.27
N GLY A 208 5.60 -6.08 15.54
CA GLY A 208 6.45 -7.27 15.63
C GLY A 208 6.75 -7.95 14.29
N MET A 209 6.43 -7.30 13.17
CA MET A 209 6.65 -7.86 11.83
C MET A 209 8.13 -7.76 11.48
N THR A 210 8.68 -8.83 10.88
CA THR A 210 10.05 -8.88 10.35
C THR A 210 10.05 -8.69 8.83
N PRO A 211 11.20 -8.45 8.17
CA PRO A 211 11.29 -8.43 6.72
C PRO A 211 10.67 -9.68 6.05
N LEU A 212 10.91 -10.87 6.61
CA LEU A 212 10.33 -12.11 6.08
C LEU A 212 8.79 -12.13 6.11
N HIS A 213 8.17 -11.46 7.09
CA HIS A 213 6.71 -11.25 7.06
C HIS A 213 6.31 -10.37 5.87
N GLY A 214 7.02 -9.28 5.60
CA GLY A 214 6.77 -8.41 4.45
C GLY A 214 6.85 -9.15 3.12
N ALA A 215 7.90 -9.96 2.91
CA ALA A 215 8.02 -10.79 1.70
C ALA A 215 6.86 -11.78 1.56
N SER A 216 6.43 -12.37 2.67
CA SER A 216 5.32 -13.34 2.69
C SER A 216 3.96 -12.67 2.49
N CYS A 217 3.77 -11.44 2.99
CA CYS A 217 2.57 -10.62 2.79
C CYS A 217 2.33 -10.24 1.32
N MET A 218 3.38 -10.19 0.50
CA MET A 218 3.29 -9.83 -0.92
C MET A 218 3.60 -11.00 -1.86
N GLY A 219 3.84 -12.19 -1.31
CA GLY A 219 4.10 -13.39 -2.09
C GLY A 219 5.45 -13.37 -2.83
N SER A 220 6.39 -12.53 -2.40
CA SER A 220 7.71 -12.39 -3.01
C SER A 220 8.60 -13.58 -2.66
N LEU A 221 8.35 -14.73 -3.30
CA LEU A 221 9.01 -16.00 -3.02
C LEU A 221 10.54 -15.92 -3.13
N GLU A 222 11.07 -15.18 -4.10
CA GLU A 222 12.52 -15.01 -4.26
C GLU A 222 13.14 -14.28 -3.06
N VAL A 223 12.48 -13.23 -2.56
CA VAL A 223 12.91 -12.51 -1.36
C VAL A 223 12.78 -13.39 -0.12
N ALA A 224 11.66 -14.10 0.05
CA ALA A 224 11.47 -15.01 1.19
C ALA A 224 12.56 -16.09 1.24
N ARG A 225 12.90 -16.69 0.09
CA ARG A 225 14.01 -17.64 -0.06
C ARG A 225 15.33 -17.04 0.36
N TRP A 226 15.63 -15.86 -0.16
CA TRP A 226 16.90 -15.21 0.12
C TRP A 226 17.03 -14.85 1.61
N LEU A 227 16.00 -14.25 2.21
CA LEU A 227 15.99 -13.89 3.63
C LEU A 227 16.17 -15.10 4.54
N PHE A 228 15.49 -16.21 4.25
CA PHE A 228 15.66 -17.45 5.01
C PHE A 228 17.09 -17.99 4.93
N HIS A 229 17.68 -18.03 3.73
CA HIS A 229 19.08 -18.46 3.56
C HIS A 229 20.08 -17.50 4.22
N ALA A 230 19.73 -16.22 4.33
CA ALA A 230 20.49 -15.22 5.09
C ALA A 230 20.27 -15.30 6.61
N GLY A 231 19.42 -16.23 7.09
CA GLY A 231 19.26 -16.54 8.51
C GLY A 231 17.97 -16.02 9.15
N ALA A 232 17.03 -15.48 8.38
CA ALA A 232 15.74 -15.04 8.94
C ALA A 232 14.98 -16.20 9.59
N ASP A 233 14.37 -15.94 10.75
CA ASP A 233 13.54 -16.90 11.48
C ASP A 233 12.22 -17.14 10.73
N ILE A 234 12.02 -18.37 10.24
CA ILE A 234 10.88 -18.78 9.42
C ILE A 234 9.55 -18.75 10.19
N ASP A 235 9.62 -18.90 11.52
CA ASP A 235 8.46 -18.93 12.43
C ASP A 235 8.41 -17.69 13.33
N ALA A 236 9.12 -16.61 12.95
CA ALA A 236 9.06 -15.35 13.65
C ALA A 236 7.60 -14.92 13.86
N LYS A 237 7.25 -14.48 15.07
CA LYS A 237 5.89 -14.06 15.40
C LYS A 237 5.77 -12.54 15.50
N SER A 238 4.75 -11.98 14.86
CA SER A 238 4.25 -10.64 15.12
C SER A 238 3.52 -10.56 16.47
N ILE A 239 3.10 -9.35 16.86
CA ILE A 239 2.43 -9.11 18.15
C ILE A 239 1.13 -9.90 18.31
N ASP A 240 0.43 -10.13 17.21
CA ASP A 240 -0.78 -10.95 17.12
C ASP A 240 -0.46 -12.43 16.86
N GLY A 241 0.79 -12.87 17.04
CA GLY A 241 1.20 -14.26 16.86
C GLY A 241 1.20 -14.77 15.42
N LYS A 242 0.93 -13.93 14.41
CA LYS A 242 1.03 -14.35 13.01
C LYS A 242 2.49 -14.62 12.63
N THR A 243 2.69 -15.63 11.80
CA THR A 243 3.99 -16.04 11.24
C THR A 243 4.07 -15.62 9.77
N PRO A 244 5.24 -15.69 9.11
CA PRO A 244 5.35 -15.53 7.66
C PRO A 244 4.37 -16.43 6.89
N LEU A 245 4.20 -17.70 7.31
CA LEU A 245 3.25 -18.63 6.70
C LEU A 245 1.80 -18.13 6.81
N HIS A 246 1.40 -17.63 7.99
CA HIS A 246 0.09 -17.01 8.16
C HIS A 246 -0.16 -15.85 7.19
N ARG A 247 0.84 -14.97 6.98
CA ARG A 247 0.73 -13.86 6.03
C ARG A 247 0.60 -14.34 4.58
N ALA A 248 1.36 -15.36 4.19
CA ALA A 248 1.24 -15.97 2.86
C ALA A 248 -0.14 -16.63 2.63
N CYS A 249 -0.74 -17.23 3.67
CA CYS A 249 -2.09 -17.81 3.61
C CYS A 249 -3.17 -16.75 3.40
N VAL A 250 -3.09 -15.60 4.09
CA VAL A 250 -3.99 -14.44 3.89
C VAL A 250 -3.86 -13.89 2.47
N GLY A 251 -2.63 -13.74 1.97
CA GLY A 251 -2.38 -13.24 0.61
C GLY A 251 -2.69 -14.23 -0.51
N GLY A 252 -2.94 -15.51 -0.19
CA GLY A 252 -3.27 -16.54 -1.17
C GLY A 252 -2.08 -17.03 -1.99
N TYR A 253 -0.86 -16.74 -1.54
CA TYR A 253 0.38 -17.05 -2.26
C TYR A 253 0.78 -18.51 -2.07
N LEU A 254 0.07 -19.41 -2.75
CA LEU A 254 0.21 -20.86 -2.59
C LEU A 254 1.65 -21.36 -2.71
N GLU A 255 2.42 -20.84 -3.67
CA GLU A 255 3.82 -21.27 -3.85
C GLU A 255 4.72 -20.80 -2.70
N THR A 256 4.45 -19.62 -2.12
CA THR A 256 5.14 -19.15 -0.91
C THR A 256 4.73 -19.98 0.31
N VAL A 257 3.45 -20.32 0.46
CA VAL A 257 2.96 -21.20 1.55
C VAL A 257 3.64 -22.57 1.48
N LYS A 258 3.63 -23.22 0.31
CA LYS A 258 4.28 -24.52 0.09
C LYS A 258 5.76 -24.45 0.44
N TRP A 259 6.46 -23.44 -0.10
CA TRP A 259 7.89 -23.30 0.12
C TRP A 259 8.23 -23.06 1.60
N LEU A 260 7.46 -22.24 2.32
CA LEU A 260 7.66 -22.02 3.76
C LEU A 260 7.49 -23.34 4.54
N PHE A 261 6.43 -24.10 4.25
CA PHE A 261 6.20 -25.40 4.88
C PHE A 261 7.31 -26.42 4.57
N GLU A 262 7.74 -26.52 3.31
CA GLU A 262 8.83 -27.41 2.89
C GLU A 262 10.17 -27.07 3.58
N ASN A 263 10.34 -25.83 4.06
CA ASN A 263 11.52 -25.36 4.78
C ASN A 263 11.33 -25.31 6.30
N GLY A 264 10.28 -25.97 6.82
CA GLY A 264 10.10 -26.22 8.24
C GLY A 264 9.22 -25.22 8.99
N ALA A 265 8.52 -24.33 8.30
CA ALA A 265 7.53 -23.46 8.94
C ALA A 265 6.39 -24.30 9.56
N ASP A 266 5.98 -23.96 10.77
CA ASP A 266 4.90 -24.64 11.47
C ASP A 266 3.53 -24.26 10.87
N VAL A 267 3.00 -25.10 9.99
CA VAL A 267 1.66 -24.93 9.39
C VAL A 267 0.52 -25.05 10.41
N TYR A 268 0.78 -25.63 11.59
CA TYR A 268 -0.19 -25.79 12.67
C TYR A 268 -0.07 -24.70 13.75
N ALA A 269 0.83 -23.74 13.55
CA ALA A 269 0.90 -22.58 14.42
C ALA A 269 -0.47 -21.88 14.49
N ILE A 270 -0.79 -21.35 15.67
CA ILE A 270 -1.96 -20.50 15.88
C ILE A 270 -1.50 -19.05 16.08
N CYS A 271 -2.25 -18.12 15.53
CA CYS A 271 -2.12 -16.68 15.82
C CYS A 271 -3.20 -16.24 16.81
N GLY A 272 -3.31 -14.92 17.01
CA GLY A 272 -4.25 -14.29 17.94
C GLY A 272 -5.66 -14.86 17.83
N ASP A 273 -6.31 -14.95 18.98
CA ASP A 273 -7.64 -15.54 19.19
C ASP A 273 -7.74 -17.03 18.80
N GLY A 274 -6.61 -17.75 18.67
CA GLY A 274 -6.60 -19.19 18.36
C GLY A 274 -6.70 -19.53 16.87
N TRP A 275 -6.52 -18.55 15.99
CA TRP A 275 -6.70 -18.74 14.54
C TRP A 275 -5.59 -19.57 13.90
N THR A 276 -5.98 -20.51 13.03
CA THR A 276 -5.06 -21.33 12.24
C THR A 276 -4.86 -20.78 10.83
N ALA A 277 -3.88 -21.31 10.09
CA ALA A 277 -3.70 -21.03 8.66
C ALA A 277 -4.98 -21.26 7.83
N LEU A 278 -5.80 -22.26 8.18
CA LEU A 278 -7.05 -22.57 7.49
C LEU A 278 -8.14 -21.53 7.74
N HIS A 279 -8.23 -20.96 8.95
CA HIS A 279 -9.10 -19.82 9.25
C HIS A 279 -8.75 -18.63 8.37
N LEU A 280 -7.47 -18.26 8.32
CA LEU A 280 -6.97 -17.13 7.53
C LEU A 280 -7.17 -17.32 6.03
N ALA A 281 -6.87 -18.50 5.49
CA ALA A 281 -7.10 -18.80 4.07
C ALA A 281 -8.60 -18.78 3.72
N SER A 282 -9.45 -19.16 4.67
CA SER A 282 -10.91 -19.13 4.54
C SER A 282 -11.47 -17.71 4.62
N LEU A 283 -10.93 -16.84 5.48
CA LEU A 283 -11.24 -15.40 5.54
C LEU A 283 -11.00 -14.71 4.19
N SER A 284 -9.85 -14.98 3.57
CA SER A 284 -9.46 -14.33 2.32
C SER A 284 -10.03 -15.01 1.07
N GLY A 285 -10.76 -16.12 1.20
CA GLY A 285 -11.36 -16.83 0.07
C GLY A 285 -10.36 -17.58 -0.82
N ASN A 286 -9.15 -17.85 -0.32
CA ASN A 286 -8.04 -18.40 -1.09
C ASN A 286 -8.18 -19.92 -1.29
N LEU A 287 -9.04 -20.33 -2.22
CA LEU A 287 -9.36 -21.74 -2.48
C LEU A 287 -8.13 -22.63 -2.71
N GLY A 288 -7.11 -22.13 -3.40
CA GLY A 288 -5.87 -22.88 -3.67
C GLY A 288 -5.12 -23.21 -2.38
N VAL A 289 -5.00 -22.25 -1.47
CA VAL A 289 -4.36 -22.45 -0.15
C VAL A 289 -5.24 -23.34 0.73
N VAL A 290 -6.56 -23.14 0.74
CA VAL A 290 -7.51 -23.99 1.49
C VAL A 290 -7.37 -25.46 1.07
N LYS A 291 -7.39 -25.76 -0.23
CA LYS A 291 -7.22 -27.12 -0.75
C LYS A 291 -5.91 -27.74 -0.26
N TRP A 292 -4.82 -27.00 -0.41
CA TRP A 292 -3.51 -27.48 -0.04
C TRP A 292 -3.37 -27.71 1.48
N LEU A 293 -3.90 -26.81 2.32
CA LEU A 293 -3.89 -26.98 3.78
C LEU A 293 -4.67 -28.22 4.24
N LEU A 294 -5.82 -28.50 3.61
CA LEU A 294 -6.60 -29.71 3.86
C LEU A 294 -5.83 -30.97 3.44
N GLU A 295 -5.11 -30.92 2.31
CA GLU A 295 -4.22 -32.01 1.87
C GLU A 295 -3.07 -32.26 2.85
N GLN A 296 -2.58 -31.22 3.55
CA GLN A 296 -1.58 -31.36 4.63
C GLN A 296 -2.20 -31.76 5.98
N GLY A 297 -3.50 -32.09 6.03
CA GLY A 297 -4.17 -32.56 7.24
C GLY A 297 -4.47 -31.47 8.26
N SER A 298 -4.64 -30.22 7.83
CA SER A 298 -5.21 -29.19 8.70
C SER A 298 -6.57 -29.62 9.24
N ASP A 299 -6.80 -29.39 10.53
CA ASP A 299 -8.09 -29.68 11.15
C ASP A 299 -9.17 -28.75 10.58
N ILE A 300 -10.10 -29.36 9.83
CA ILE A 300 -11.15 -28.67 9.10
C ILE A 300 -12.16 -27.99 10.03
N ASP A 301 -12.30 -28.50 11.26
CA ASP A 301 -13.20 -28.00 12.31
C ASP A 301 -12.40 -27.44 13.49
N ALA A 302 -11.14 -27.02 13.26
CA ALA A 302 -10.33 -26.33 14.25
C ALA A 302 -11.11 -25.17 14.87
N ARG A 303 -11.07 -25.06 16.20
CA ARG A 303 -11.78 -24.03 16.96
C ARG A 303 -10.83 -22.94 17.42
N ASP A 304 -11.21 -21.70 17.14
CA ASP A 304 -10.60 -20.53 17.76
C ASP A 304 -11.10 -20.35 19.22
N ASP A 305 -10.66 -19.29 19.89
CA ASP A 305 -10.99 -19.03 21.30
C ASP A 305 -12.49 -18.81 21.55
N ASP A 306 -13.26 -18.40 20.55
CA ASP A 306 -14.72 -18.25 20.58
C ASP A 306 -15.46 -19.47 20.02
N GLY A 307 -14.73 -20.52 19.64
CA GLY A 307 -15.27 -21.73 19.01
C GLY A 307 -15.73 -21.53 17.56
N ILE A 308 -15.30 -20.46 16.90
CA ILE A 308 -15.42 -20.28 15.45
C ILE A 308 -14.56 -21.34 14.76
N VAL A 309 -15.05 -21.83 13.62
CA VAL A 309 -14.33 -22.78 12.76
C VAL A 309 -14.15 -22.18 11.37
N PRO A 310 -13.22 -22.65 10.50
CA PRO A 310 -12.98 -22.05 9.19
C PRO A 310 -14.25 -21.93 8.32
N LEU A 311 -15.18 -22.88 8.44
CA LEU A 311 -16.46 -22.84 7.74
C LEU A 311 -17.34 -21.65 8.16
N HIS A 312 -17.34 -21.23 9.43
CA HIS A 312 -18.07 -20.03 9.86
C HIS A 312 -17.54 -18.79 9.12
N VAL A 313 -16.22 -18.63 9.08
CA VAL A 313 -15.53 -17.49 8.46
C VAL A 313 -15.81 -17.45 6.96
N ALA A 314 -15.61 -18.56 6.24
CA ALA A 314 -15.90 -18.62 4.80
C ALA A 314 -17.37 -18.33 4.48
N CYS A 315 -18.28 -18.70 5.37
CA CYS A 315 -19.71 -18.42 5.25
C CYS A 315 -20.07 -16.95 5.52
N GLU A 316 -19.43 -16.33 6.51
CA GLU A 316 -19.61 -14.91 6.83
C GLU A 316 -19.13 -14.01 5.69
N GLU A 317 -17.98 -14.33 5.09
CA GLU A 317 -17.41 -13.57 3.96
C GLU A 317 -18.02 -13.93 2.59
N GLY A 318 -18.83 -14.99 2.53
CA GLY A 318 -19.56 -15.37 1.32
C GLY A 318 -18.73 -16.09 0.25
N HIS A 319 -17.58 -16.67 0.62
CA HIS A 319 -16.67 -17.36 -0.30
C HIS A 319 -17.21 -18.72 -0.74
N LEU A 320 -18.17 -18.73 -1.66
CA LEU A 320 -18.94 -19.92 -2.06
C LEU A 320 -18.07 -21.14 -2.39
N GLU A 321 -17.02 -20.97 -3.18
CA GLU A 321 -16.16 -22.09 -3.59
C GLU A 321 -15.34 -22.65 -2.42
N VAL A 322 -14.94 -21.81 -1.46
CA VAL A 322 -14.28 -22.26 -0.23
C VAL A 322 -15.28 -23.02 0.65
N VAL A 323 -16.48 -22.48 0.85
CA VAL A 323 -17.56 -23.17 1.59
C VAL A 323 -17.84 -24.53 0.97
N LYS A 324 -18.03 -24.58 -0.35
CA LYS A 324 -18.26 -25.83 -1.09
C LYS A 324 -17.15 -26.83 -0.85
N ARG A 325 -15.89 -26.41 -0.99
CA ARG A 325 -14.73 -27.27 -0.76
C ARG A 325 -14.69 -27.81 0.66
N LEU A 326 -14.90 -26.97 1.67
CA LEU A 326 -14.91 -27.36 3.08
C LEU A 326 -16.03 -28.38 3.38
N VAL A 327 -17.23 -28.15 2.87
CA VAL A 327 -18.36 -29.08 3.02
C VAL A 327 -18.10 -30.41 2.32
N GLU A 328 -17.49 -30.40 1.14
CA GLU A 328 -17.09 -31.61 0.41
C GLU A 328 -16.01 -32.42 1.15
N GLU A 329 -15.11 -31.78 1.90
CA GLU A 329 -14.14 -32.46 2.80
C GLU A 329 -14.72 -32.81 4.18
N GLY A 330 -16.02 -32.56 4.41
CA GLY A 330 -16.72 -33.02 5.60
C GLY A 330 -16.75 -32.05 6.79
N ALA A 331 -16.54 -30.75 6.58
CA ALA A 331 -16.71 -29.74 7.62
C ALA A 331 -18.11 -29.80 8.24
N ASP A 332 -18.23 -29.66 9.57
CA ASP A 332 -19.52 -29.71 10.25
C ASP A 332 -20.35 -28.44 9.99
N VAL A 333 -21.29 -28.53 9.05
CA VAL A 333 -22.26 -27.46 8.70
C VAL A 333 -23.18 -27.05 9.86
N ARG A 334 -23.19 -27.81 10.96
CA ARG A 334 -23.99 -27.57 12.18
C ARG A 334 -23.14 -27.13 13.37
N SER A 335 -21.84 -26.93 13.18
CA SER A 335 -20.93 -26.42 14.20
C SER A 335 -21.51 -25.18 14.87
N LYS A 336 -21.36 -25.13 16.20
CA LYS A 336 -21.77 -23.99 17.02
C LYS A 336 -20.57 -23.43 17.76
N ASN A 337 -20.38 -22.14 17.61
CA ASN A 337 -19.47 -21.36 18.44
C ASN A 337 -20.08 -21.12 19.83
N GLU A 338 -19.35 -20.45 20.72
CA GLU A 338 -19.79 -20.20 22.11
C GLU A 338 -21.07 -19.34 22.20
N PHE A 339 -21.33 -18.52 21.18
CA PHE A 339 -22.53 -17.69 21.06
C PHE A 339 -23.71 -18.42 20.41
N GLY A 340 -23.56 -19.70 20.08
CA GLY A 340 -24.56 -20.49 19.36
C GLY A 340 -24.79 -20.04 17.91
N MET A 341 -23.82 -19.31 17.33
CA MET A 341 -23.76 -19.03 15.90
C MET A 341 -23.39 -20.31 15.15
N THR A 342 -24.04 -20.53 14.00
CA THR A 342 -23.74 -21.61 13.06
C THR A 342 -23.26 -21.02 11.74
N PRO A 343 -22.58 -21.78 10.86
CA PRO A 343 -22.17 -21.28 9.55
C PRO A 343 -23.35 -20.75 8.72
N LEU A 344 -24.51 -21.43 8.81
CA LEU A 344 -25.74 -20.98 8.17
C LEU A 344 -26.23 -19.63 8.71
N ARG A 345 -26.11 -19.40 10.02
CA ARG A 345 -26.50 -18.12 10.62
C ARG A 345 -25.55 -17.00 10.21
N ALA A 346 -24.25 -17.28 10.12
CA ALA A 346 -23.25 -16.34 9.62
C ALA A 346 -23.57 -15.92 8.17
N ALA A 347 -23.67 -16.87 7.24
CA ALA A 347 -24.01 -16.59 5.84
C ALA A 347 -25.35 -15.84 5.67
N ARG A 348 -26.36 -16.20 6.47
CA ARG A 348 -27.67 -15.52 6.44
C ARG A 348 -27.58 -14.09 6.94
N ASN A 349 -26.84 -13.84 8.01
CA ASN A 349 -26.70 -12.50 8.58
C ASN A 349 -25.92 -11.58 7.64
N ALA A 350 -24.91 -12.12 6.94
CA ALA A 350 -24.14 -11.41 5.92
C ALA A 350 -24.86 -11.29 4.56
N GLY A 351 -25.92 -12.09 4.32
CA GLY A 351 -26.78 -11.97 3.13
C GLY A 351 -26.35 -12.82 1.93
N HIS A 352 -25.46 -13.81 2.12
CA HIS A 352 -24.93 -14.66 1.05
C HIS A 352 -25.89 -15.80 0.69
N LEU A 353 -26.89 -15.50 -0.16
CA LEU A 353 -27.96 -16.43 -0.52
C LEU A 353 -27.46 -17.75 -1.13
N GLU A 354 -26.42 -17.70 -1.97
CA GLU A 354 -25.88 -18.92 -2.61
C GLU A 354 -25.21 -19.85 -1.59
N VAL A 355 -24.45 -19.28 -0.66
CA VAL A 355 -23.86 -20.01 0.48
C VAL A 355 -24.97 -20.59 1.37
N VAL A 356 -26.01 -19.80 1.66
CA VAL A 356 -27.18 -20.28 2.42
C VAL A 356 -27.83 -21.49 1.75
N ASN A 357 -28.08 -21.43 0.44
CA ASN A 357 -28.67 -22.55 -0.30
C ASN A 357 -27.77 -23.78 -0.23
N LEU A 358 -26.47 -23.62 -0.48
CA LEU A 358 -25.50 -24.71 -0.42
C LEU A 358 -25.49 -25.39 0.96
N LEU A 359 -25.48 -24.63 2.05
CA LEU A 359 -25.51 -25.17 3.40
C LEU A 359 -26.83 -25.91 3.71
N VAL A 360 -27.96 -25.38 3.26
CA VAL A 360 -29.27 -26.02 3.43
C VAL A 360 -29.34 -27.34 2.68
N ASP A 361 -28.84 -27.36 1.44
CA ASP A 361 -28.78 -28.57 0.62
C ASP A 361 -27.87 -29.64 1.24
N ASN A 362 -26.87 -29.22 2.03
CA ASN A 362 -25.96 -30.10 2.77
C ASN A 362 -26.38 -30.32 4.25
N GLY A 363 -27.64 -30.03 4.60
CA GLY A 363 -28.23 -30.47 5.86
C GLY A 363 -28.02 -29.54 7.05
N ALA A 364 -27.64 -28.28 6.84
CA ALA A 364 -27.64 -27.25 7.88
C ALA A 364 -29.05 -27.04 8.45
N ASP A 365 -29.16 -26.90 9.77
CA ASP A 365 -30.45 -26.72 10.45
C ASP A 365 -30.97 -25.28 10.27
N VAL A 366 -32.03 -25.13 9.47
CA VAL A 366 -32.72 -23.85 9.22
C VAL A 366 -33.60 -23.38 10.39
N GLY A 367 -33.77 -24.20 11.43
CA GLY A 367 -34.64 -23.96 12.57
C GLY A 367 -36.13 -24.01 12.21
N ALA A 368 -36.95 -24.41 13.19
CA ALA A 368 -38.39 -24.67 13.00
C ALA A 368 -39.26 -23.46 12.57
N LYS A 369 -38.71 -22.24 12.49
CA LYS A 369 -39.49 -21.01 12.20
C LYS A 369 -39.43 -20.51 10.74
N ASN A 370 -38.60 -21.06 9.86
CA ASN A 370 -38.41 -20.47 8.52
C ASN A 370 -38.56 -21.41 7.32
N LEU A 371 -38.86 -22.71 7.51
CA LEU A 371 -39.13 -23.62 6.38
C LEU A 371 -40.22 -23.07 5.45
N LYS A 372 -41.29 -22.48 6.01
CA LYS A 372 -42.38 -21.89 5.22
C LYS A 372 -41.95 -20.66 4.42
N LYS A 373 -41.06 -19.79 4.93
CA LYS A 373 -40.62 -18.58 4.21
C LYS A 373 -39.59 -18.91 3.13
N ILE A 374 -38.66 -19.83 3.41
CA ILE A 374 -37.66 -20.29 2.44
C ILE A 374 -38.32 -21.07 1.31
N VAL A 375 -39.23 -22.01 1.62
CA VAL A 375 -39.99 -22.74 0.59
C VAL A 375 -40.92 -21.80 -0.21
N THR A 376 -41.48 -20.75 0.40
CA THR A 376 -42.31 -19.77 -0.33
C THR A 376 -41.47 -18.84 -1.21
N PHE A 377 -40.26 -18.48 -0.78
CA PHE A 377 -39.31 -17.70 -1.58
C PHE A 377 -38.75 -18.51 -2.76
N LEU A 378 -38.38 -19.78 -2.54
CA LEU A 378 -37.91 -20.70 -3.57
C LEU A 378 -39.03 -21.06 -4.58
N ARG A 379 -40.27 -21.32 -4.12
CA ARG A 379 -41.42 -21.57 -5.02
C ARG A 379 -41.78 -20.39 -5.92
N ARG A 380 -41.50 -19.15 -5.51
CA ARG A 380 -41.76 -17.96 -6.34
C ARG A 380 -40.75 -17.76 -7.47
N LYS A 381 -39.55 -18.34 -7.39
CA LYS A 381 -38.50 -18.17 -8.41
C LYS A 381 -38.50 -19.27 -9.49
N PHE A 382 -39.14 -20.41 -9.24
CA PHE A 382 -39.16 -21.58 -10.14
C PHE A 382 -40.53 -21.88 -10.79
N LEU A 383 -41.49 -20.94 -10.75
CA LEU A 383 -42.80 -21.06 -11.44
C LEU A 383 -42.95 -20.14 -12.66
N HIS A 384 -41.86 -19.52 -13.11
CA HIS A 384 -41.78 -18.86 -14.41
C HIS A 384 -40.66 -19.50 -15.21
N TYR A 385 -40.93 -20.69 -15.78
CA TYR A 385 -40.64 -21.11 -17.16
C TYR A 385 -41.32 -22.46 -17.40
#